data_AF-A0A2L0GHK2-F1
#
_entry.id   AF-A0A2L0GHK2-F1
#
_cell.length_a   1.000
_cell.length_b   1.000
_cell.length_c   1.000
_cell.angle_alpha   90.00
_cell.angle_beta   90.00
_cell.angle_gamma   90.00
#
_symmetry.space_group_name_H-M   'P 1'
#
loop_
_entity.id
_entity.type
_entity.pdbx_description
1 polymer ?
#
loop_
_entity_poly.entity_id
_entity_poly.type
_entity_poly.pdbx_seq_one_letter_code
_entity_poly.pdbx_strand_id
1 'polypeptide(L)'
;MTFSPLAAFGVALAAMATPAAVLAQTDTSAPVEAPAALFTLDTPIEALMADDRAKAVLAKHLGPVDQHPAYEQFKTLSLRVLAPYSQGMISDETLVKIEADLTAIK
;
A
#
# COMPACT_ATOMS: atom_id res chain seq x y z
N MET A 1 34.37 -35.04 52.62
CA MET A 1 35.61 -34.24 52.67
C MET A 1 35.34 -32.93 51.99
N THR A 2 35.16 -31.91 52.83
CA THR A 2 35.23 -30.47 52.57
C THR A 2 36.42 -30.09 51.71
N PHE A 3 36.25 -29.20 50.73
CA PHE A 3 37.20 -28.12 50.42
C PHE A 3 36.48 -26.98 49.66
N SER A 4 36.13 -25.91 50.39
CA SER A 4 36.13 -24.52 49.90
C SER A 4 37.46 -23.88 50.32
N PRO A 5 37.99 -22.90 49.58
CA PRO A 5 37.73 -21.47 49.91
C PRO A 5 37.62 -20.58 48.64
N LEU A 6 36.65 -19.66 48.51
CA LEU A 6 36.66 -18.27 48.99
C LEU A 6 37.96 -17.49 48.71
N ALA A 7 37.95 -16.58 47.72
CA ALA A 7 38.65 -15.29 47.81
C ALA A 7 38.25 -14.33 46.67
N ALA A 8 37.68 -13.20 47.11
CA ALA A 8 37.85 -11.84 46.59
C ALA A 8 37.63 -11.58 45.08
N PHE A 9 36.51 -10.95 44.75
CA PHE A 9 36.52 -9.96 43.68
C PHE A 9 35.85 -8.68 44.17
N GLY A 10 36.62 -7.60 44.12
CA GLY A 10 36.30 -6.32 44.69
C GLY A 10 35.12 -5.64 44.00
N VAL A 11 34.40 -4.89 44.82
CA VAL A 11 33.43 -3.89 44.38
C VAL A 11 34.17 -2.80 43.62
N ALA A 12 33.91 -2.66 42.32
CA ALA A 12 34.15 -1.43 41.59
C ALA A 12 32.81 -0.97 41.01
N LEU A 13 32.14 -0.11 41.78
CA LEU A 13 31.03 0.71 41.34
C LEU A 13 31.61 1.86 40.51
N ALA A 14 31.59 1.74 39.18
CA ALA A 14 31.80 2.87 38.29
C ALA A 14 30.58 2.96 37.38
N ALA A 15 29.68 3.86 37.75
CA ALA A 15 28.65 4.41 36.90
C ALA A 15 29.26 4.86 35.56
N MET A 16 28.56 4.61 34.46
CA MET A 16 28.26 5.61 33.44
C MET A 16 26.98 5.16 32.73
N ALA A 17 26.06 6.12 32.60
CA ALA A 17 24.71 5.95 32.12
C ALA A 17 24.64 5.54 30.64
N THR A 18 23.59 4.78 30.34
CA THR A 18 23.00 4.45 29.04
C THR A 18 22.47 5.71 28.31
N PRO A 19 21.80 5.58 27.15
CA PRO A 19 22.02 4.81 25.92
C PRO A 19 22.38 5.83 24.79
N ALA A 20 22.55 5.57 23.51
CA ALA A 20 21.95 4.64 22.60
C ALA A 20 22.88 4.58 21.39
N ALA A 21 23.20 3.38 20.93
CA ALA A 21 23.48 3.21 19.52
C ALA A 21 22.25 3.76 18.79
N VAL A 22 22.41 4.95 18.19
CA VAL A 22 21.54 5.38 17.10
C VAL A 22 21.84 4.41 15.98
N LEU A 23 21.13 3.27 16.03
CA LEU A 23 20.70 2.59 14.83
C LEU A 23 19.88 3.64 14.09
N ALA A 24 20.54 4.43 13.26
CA ALA A 24 19.91 4.98 12.07
C ALA A 24 19.61 3.78 11.15
N GLN A 25 18.76 2.89 11.62
CA GLN A 25 17.85 2.15 10.78
C GLN A 25 16.82 3.19 10.36
N THR A 26 17.25 4.13 9.51
CA THR A 26 16.33 4.66 8.52
C THR A 26 15.97 3.44 7.70
N ASP A 27 14.89 2.83 8.16
CA ASP A 27 13.92 2.07 7.41
C ASP A 27 14.02 2.45 5.93
N THR A 28 14.95 1.80 5.24
CA THR A 28 14.69 1.31 3.90
C THR A 28 13.61 0.26 4.13
N SER A 29 12.40 0.74 4.36
CA SER A 29 11.25 0.17 3.68
C SER A 29 11.58 0.34 2.21
N ALA A 30 12.43 -0.55 1.68
CA ALA A 30 12.38 -0.89 0.29
C ALA A 30 10.89 -1.08 0.02
N PRO A 31 10.30 -0.40 -0.97
CA PRO A 31 8.99 -0.81 -1.41
C PRO A 31 9.16 -2.30 -1.68
N VAL A 32 8.51 -3.14 -0.89
CA VAL A 32 8.12 -4.44 -1.39
C VAL A 32 7.28 -4.03 -2.57
N GLU A 33 7.89 -4.04 -3.76
CA GLU A 33 7.18 -3.93 -5.02
C GLU A 33 6.14 -5.02 -4.93
N ALA A 34 4.94 -4.63 -4.51
CA ALA A 34 3.77 -5.47 -4.60
C ALA A 34 3.80 -5.96 -6.05
N PRO A 35 3.73 -7.28 -6.28
CA PRO A 35 3.84 -7.84 -7.62
C PRO A 35 2.96 -7.00 -8.51
N ALA A 36 3.55 -6.37 -9.55
CA ALA A 36 2.90 -5.38 -10.38
C ALA A 36 1.48 -5.85 -10.69
N ALA A 37 0.51 -5.31 -9.95
CA ALA A 37 -0.85 -5.78 -10.05
C ALA A 37 -1.28 -5.36 -11.45
N LEU A 38 -1.54 -6.35 -12.30
CA LEU A 38 -2.02 -6.10 -13.65
C LEU A 38 -3.40 -5.49 -13.52
N PHE A 39 -3.46 -4.16 -13.50
CA PHE A 39 -4.69 -3.41 -13.42
C PHE A 39 -5.39 -3.47 -14.78
N THR A 40 -6.61 -3.98 -14.78
CA THR A 40 -7.44 -4.12 -15.99
C THR A 40 -8.85 -3.61 -15.72
N LEU A 41 -9.66 -3.47 -16.77
CA LEU A 41 -11.07 -3.07 -16.63
C LEU A 41 -11.95 -4.12 -15.93
N ASP A 42 -11.46 -5.34 -15.76
CA ASP A 42 -12.10 -6.42 -15.01
C ASP A 42 -11.67 -6.48 -13.54
N THR A 43 -10.68 -5.66 -13.15
CA THR A 43 -10.25 -5.51 -11.76
C THR A 43 -11.34 -4.79 -10.94
N PRO A 44 -11.63 -5.23 -9.70
CA PRO A 44 -12.54 -4.50 -8.81
C PRO A 44 -12.10 -3.05 -8.62
N ILE A 45 -13.04 -2.11 -8.65
CA ILE A 45 -12.75 -0.68 -8.52
C ILE A 45 -12.05 -0.37 -7.19
N GLU A 46 -12.38 -1.08 -6.10
CA GLU A 46 -11.69 -0.95 -4.81
C GLU A 46 -10.20 -1.31 -4.89
N ALA A 47 -9.84 -2.32 -5.69
CA ALA A 47 -8.46 -2.71 -5.89
C ALA A 47 -7.70 -1.69 -6.76
N LEU A 48 -8.37 -1.08 -7.74
CA LEU A 48 -7.83 0.04 -8.51
C LEU A 48 -7.65 1.29 -7.64
N MET A 49 -8.55 1.54 -6.69
CA MET A 49 -8.49 2.67 -5.77
C MET A 49 -7.44 2.49 -4.67
N ALA A 50 -7.06 1.24 -4.37
CA ALA A 50 -6.03 0.92 -3.39
C ALA A 50 -4.61 1.28 -3.87
N ASP A 51 -4.38 1.36 -5.18
CA ASP A 51 -3.11 1.83 -5.76
C ASP A 51 -3.24 3.30 -6.18
N ASP A 52 -2.32 4.16 -5.71
CA ASP A 52 -2.37 5.58 -5.98
C ASP A 52 -2.25 5.92 -7.48
N ARG A 53 -1.54 5.10 -8.26
CA ARG A 53 -1.34 5.30 -9.70
C ARG A 53 -2.62 4.95 -10.45
N ALA A 54 -3.21 3.79 -10.16
CA ALA A 54 -4.48 3.39 -10.76
C ALA A 54 -5.62 4.35 -10.35
N LYS A 55 -5.64 4.79 -9.08
CA LYS A 55 -6.56 5.84 -8.61
C LYS A 55 -6.41 7.14 -9.38
N ALA A 56 -5.18 7.59 -9.66
CA ALA A 56 -4.95 8.80 -10.45
C ALA A 56 -5.47 8.65 -11.89
N VAL A 57 -5.33 7.47 -12.51
CA VAL A 57 -5.92 7.17 -13.83
C VAL A 57 -7.44 7.28 -13.78
N LEU A 58 -8.08 6.66 -12.79
CA LEU A 58 -9.54 6.74 -12.64
C LEU A 58 -9.99 8.19 -12.38
N ALA A 59 -9.29 8.92 -11.52
CA ALA A 59 -9.58 10.33 -11.24
C ALA A 59 -9.45 11.24 -12.47
N LYS A 60 -8.48 10.96 -13.35
CA LYS A 60 -8.26 11.70 -14.60
C LYS A 60 -9.42 11.55 -15.58
N HIS A 61 -10.03 10.37 -15.67
CA HIS A 61 -11.05 10.07 -16.68
C HIS A 61 -12.48 10.13 -16.15
N LEU A 62 -12.70 9.80 -14.87
CA LEU A 62 -14.02 9.69 -14.25
C LEU A 62 -14.25 10.71 -13.12
N GLY A 63 -13.20 11.44 -12.71
CA GLY A 63 -13.25 12.27 -11.50
C GLY A 63 -13.11 11.43 -10.22
N PRO A 64 -13.34 12.04 -9.04
CA PRO A 64 -13.18 11.36 -7.74
C PRO A 64 -14.26 10.30 -7.54
N VAL A 65 -13.93 9.06 -7.90
CA VAL A 65 -14.86 7.91 -7.90
C VAL A 65 -15.31 7.51 -6.49
N ASP A 66 -14.43 7.69 -5.51
CA ASP A 66 -14.62 7.44 -4.07
C ASP A 66 -15.64 8.38 -3.42
N GLN A 67 -15.89 9.55 -4.03
CA GLN A 67 -16.90 10.50 -3.55
C GLN A 67 -18.30 10.23 -4.11
N HIS A 68 -18.45 9.21 -4.96
CA HIS A 68 -19.76 8.87 -5.49
C HIS A 68 -20.67 8.27 -4.39
N PRO A 69 -21.94 8.70 -4.26
CA PRO A 69 -22.85 8.18 -3.23
C PRO A 69 -23.05 6.65 -3.27
N ALA A 70 -22.96 6.08 -4.47
CA ALA A 70 -23.06 4.64 -4.72
C ALA A 70 -21.71 3.89 -4.70
N TYR A 71 -20.61 4.53 -4.29
CA TYR A 71 -19.28 3.93 -4.33
C TYR A 71 -19.24 2.57 -3.62
N GLU A 72 -19.79 2.48 -2.41
CA GLU A 72 -19.86 1.24 -1.65
C GLU A 72 -20.61 0.11 -2.37
N GLN A 73 -21.53 0.44 -3.29
CA GLN A 73 -22.32 -0.53 -4.04
C GLN A 73 -21.59 -1.05 -5.27
N PHE A 74 -20.80 -0.20 -5.94
CA PHE A 74 -20.11 -0.58 -7.17
C PHE A 74 -18.62 -0.87 -6.99
N LYS A 75 -18.00 -0.54 -5.85
CA LYS A 75 -16.54 -0.68 -5.67
C LYS A 75 -16.03 -2.12 -5.82
N THR A 76 -16.89 -3.10 -5.55
CA THR A 76 -16.62 -4.52 -5.71
C THR A 76 -16.79 -5.00 -7.16
N LEU A 77 -17.43 -4.18 -8.00
CA LEU A 77 -17.59 -4.42 -9.43
C LEU A 77 -16.40 -3.83 -10.19
N SER A 78 -16.25 -4.29 -11.43
CA SER A 78 -15.25 -3.78 -12.35
C SER A 78 -15.83 -2.67 -13.22
N LEU A 79 -14.97 -1.81 -13.80
CA LEU A 79 -15.42 -0.72 -14.67
C LEU A 79 -16.21 -1.22 -15.88
N ARG A 80 -15.83 -2.38 -16.43
CA ARG A 80 -16.53 -3.00 -17.56
C ARG A 80 -17.95 -3.43 -17.19
N VAL A 81 -18.13 -3.96 -15.99
CA VAL A 81 -19.45 -4.34 -15.47
C VAL A 81 -20.27 -3.11 -15.09
N LEU A 82 -19.64 -2.07 -14.54
CA LEU A 82 -20.30 -0.85 -14.10
C LEU A 82 -20.76 0.05 -15.27
N ALA A 83 -20.05 0.03 -16.39
CA ALA A 83 -20.31 0.90 -17.54
C ALA A 83 -21.78 0.98 -17.98
N PRO A 84 -22.52 -0.14 -18.22
CA PRO A 84 -23.93 -0.08 -18.58
C PRO A 84 -24.84 0.49 -17.48
N TYR A 85 -24.45 0.42 -16.21
CA TYR A 85 -25.21 0.99 -15.08
C TYR A 85 -24.90 2.47 -14.84
N SER A 86 -23.82 2.99 -15.42
CA SER A 86 -23.32 4.36 -15.21
C SER A 86 -24.14 5.45 -15.93
N GLN A 87 -25.23 5.08 -16.61
CA GLN A 87 -26.10 5.99 -17.37
C GLN A 87 -25.35 6.88 -18.39
N GLY A 88 -24.28 6.34 -18.98
CA GLY A 88 -23.44 7.04 -19.96
C GLY A 88 -22.24 7.79 -19.39
N MET A 89 -22.06 7.83 -18.07
CA MET A 89 -20.85 8.42 -17.46
C MET A 89 -19.57 7.69 -17.86
N ILE A 90 -19.64 6.36 -17.97
CA ILE A 90 -18.53 5.51 -18.42
C ILE A 90 -18.86 5.06 -19.84
N SER A 91 -18.32 5.78 -20.82
CA SER A 91 -18.44 5.45 -22.25
C SER A 91 -17.34 4.48 -22.68
N ASP A 92 -17.54 3.74 -23.79
CA ASP A 92 -16.53 2.82 -24.34
C ASP A 92 -15.21 3.53 -24.65
N GLU A 93 -15.25 4.77 -25.16
CA GLU A 93 -14.03 5.56 -25.39
C GLU A 93 -13.26 5.79 -24.08
N THR A 94 -13.97 6.12 -23.00
CA THR A 94 -13.37 6.32 -21.68
C THR A 94 -12.78 5.02 -21.14
N LEU A 95 -13.46 3.89 -21.33
CA LEU A 95 -12.94 2.57 -20.95
C LEU A 95 -11.62 2.25 -21.67
N VAL A 96 -11.55 2.45 -22.99
CA VAL A 96 -10.33 2.21 -23.76
C VAL A 96 -9.17 3.10 -23.27
N LYS A 97 -9.45 4.36 -22.96
CA LYS A 97 -8.44 5.29 -22.42
C LYS A 97 -7.95 4.89 -21.03
N ILE A 98 -8.87 4.46 -20.16
CA ILE A 98 -8.52 3.95 -18.83
C ILE A 98 -7.70 2.67 -18.95
N GLU A 99 -8.11 1.72 -19.81
CA GLU A 99 -7.38 0.47 -20.03
C GLU A 99 -5.95 0.70 -20.51
N ALA A 100 -5.76 1.61 -21.46
CA ALA A 100 -4.44 1.98 -21.95
C ALA A 100 -3.56 2.58 -20.83
N ASP A 101 -4.12 3.50 -20.04
CA ASP A 101 -3.40 4.14 -18.93
C ASP A 101 -3.11 3.14 -17.78
N LEU A 102 -4.04 2.22 -17.48
CA LEU A 102 -3.84 1.17 -16.47
C LEU A 102 -2.78 0.15 -16.91
N THR A 103 -2.79 -0.26 -18.19
CA THR A 103 -1.79 -1.17 -18.76
C THR A 103 -0.39 -0.55 -18.80
N ALA A 104 -0.30 0.78 -18.83
CA ALA A 104 0.97 1.50 -18.74
C ALA A 104 1.58 1.47 -17.32
N ILE A 105 0.81 1.10 -16.29
CA ILE A 105 1.29 0.92 -14.92
C ILE A 105 2.08 -0.40 -14.85
N LYS A 106 3.39 -0.30 -14.59
CA LYS A 106 4.33 -1.41 -14.43
C LYS A 106 4.83 -1.52 -13.01
#